data_AF-A0A958LJM9-F1
#
_entry.id   AF-A0A958LJM9-F1
#
_cell.length_a   1.000
_cell.length_b   1.000
_cell.length_c   1.000
_cell.angle_alpha   90.00
_cell.angle_beta   90.00
_cell.angle_gamma   90.00
#
_symmetry.space_group_name_H-M   'P 1'
#
loop_
_entity.id
_entity.type
_entity.pdbx_description
1 polymer ?
#
loop_
_entity_poly.entity_id
_entity_poly.type
_entity_poly.pdbx_seq_one_letter_code
_entity_poly.pdbx_strand_id
1 'polypeptide(L)'
;MSPLVSVLVLGLFVALFGIALVIVSSLLGPRLIQSAMKKRPYECGLEGEIKDDTKIPIKYYLTAILFILFDIEIIFMYPWAVAYGDYISAGNGLYIFGAMAF
;
A
#
# COMPACT_ATOMS: atom_id res chain seq x y z
N MET A 1 -13.81 -12.66 22.48
CA MET A 1 -13.32 -11.30 22.15
C MET A 1 -13.65 -11.05 20.70
N SER A 2 -14.13 -9.86 20.32
CA SER A 2 -14.48 -9.58 18.93
C SER A 2 -13.23 -9.66 18.03
N PRO A 3 -13.31 -10.28 16.84
CA PRO A 3 -12.15 -10.46 15.96
C PRO A 3 -11.48 -9.14 15.58
N LEU A 4 -12.25 -8.04 15.51
CA LEU A 4 -11.74 -6.69 15.27
C LEU A 4 -10.77 -6.21 16.36
N VAL A 5 -11.03 -6.53 17.63
CA VAL A 5 -10.13 -6.16 18.72
C VAL A 5 -8.79 -6.87 18.56
N SER A 6 -8.79 -8.15 18.14
CA SER A 6 -7.56 -8.89 17.87
C SER A 6 -6.74 -8.26 16.73
N VAL A 7 -7.40 -7.81 15.65
CA VAL A 7 -6.73 -7.14 14.53
C VAL A 7 -6.12 -5.81 14.97
N LEU A 8 -6.84 -5.01 15.75
CA LEU A 8 -6.34 -3.73 16.25
C LEU A 8 -5.15 -3.92 17.19
N VAL A 9 -5.20 -4.90 18.10
CA VAL A 9 -4.10 -5.22 19.00
C VAL A 9 -2.86 -5.67 18.22
N LEU A 10 -3.03 -6.51 17.19
CA LEU A 10 -1.93 -6.94 16.32
C LEU A 10 -1.32 -5.75 15.55
N GLY A 11 -2.16 -4.90 14.95
CA GLY A 11 -1.69 -3.71 14.23
C GLY A 11 -0.91 -2.76 15.13
N LEU A 12 -1.40 -2.53 16.36
CA LEU A 12 -0.71 -1.73 17.35
C LEU A 12 0.63 -2.36 17.74
N PHE A 13 0.66 -3.67 17.99
CA PHE A 13 1.88 -4.38 18.33
C PHE A 13 2.93 -4.26 17.22
N VAL A 14 2.55 -4.46 15.95
CA VAL A 14 3.46 -4.36 14.80
C VAL A 14 4.02 -2.94 14.67
N ALA A 15 3.17 -1.91 14.82
CA ALA A 15 3.61 -0.52 14.79
C ALA A 15 4.60 -0.19 15.93
N LEU A 16 4.27 -0.57 17.16
CA LEU A 16 5.13 -0.36 18.33
C LEU A 16 6.46 -1.11 18.20
N PHE A 17 6.43 -2.34 17.71
CA PHE A 17 7.62 -3.14 17.50
C PHE A 17 8.53 -2.52 16.44
N GLY A 18 7.97 -2.07 15.31
CA GLY A 18 8.73 -1.36 14.28
C GLY A 18 9.40 -0.08 14.80
N ILE A 19 8.66 0.72 15.58
CA ILE A 19 9.20 1.92 16.23
C ILE A 19 10.32 1.55 17.22
N ALA A 20 10.11 0.53 18.05
CA ALA A 20 11.10 0.07 19.01
C ALA A 20 12.39 -0.40 18.31
N LEU A 21 12.29 -1.11 17.19
CA LEU A 21 13.46 -1.52 16.40
C LEU A 21 14.24 -0.34 15.85
N VAL A 22 13.57 0.68 15.31
CA VAL A 22 14.23 1.91 14.82
C VAL A 22 14.92 2.64 15.98
N ILE A 23 14.27 2.75 17.14
CA ILE A 23 14.86 3.38 18.33
C ILE A 23 16.09 2.61 18.80
N VAL A 24 15.98 1.29 18.98
CA VAL A 24 17.09 0.42 19.42
C VAL A 24 18.25 0.49 18.43
N SER A 25 17.98 0.42 17.13
CA SER A 25 18.98 0.56 16.06
C SER A 25 19.69 1.92 16.13
N SER A 26 18.95 3.01 16.34
CA SER A 26 19.52 4.36 16.46
C SER A 26 20.34 4.58 17.74
N LEU A 27 19.99 3.89 18.84
CA LEU A 27 20.65 3.98 20.13
C LEU A 27 21.93 3.13 20.19
N LEU A 28 21.87 1.90 19.64
CA LEU A 28 23.00 0.97 19.61
C LEU A 28 23.97 1.24 18.45
N GLY A 29 23.52 1.95 17.41
CA GLY A 29 24.34 2.29 16.24
C GLY A 29 25.51 3.22 16.59
N PRO A 30 26.67 3.09 15.91
CA PRO A 30 27.79 4.00 16.08
C PRO A 30 27.37 5.44 15.73
N ARG A 31 27.50 6.36 16.69
CA ARG A 31 27.30 7.79 16.46
C ARG A 31 28.49 8.37 15.69
N LEU A 32 28.54 8.08 14.40
CA LEU A 32 29.54 8.63 13.50
C LEU A 32 29.35 10.16 13.42
N ILE A 33 30.47 10.90 13.45
CA ILE A 33 30.49 12.35 13.23
C ILE A 33 29.72 12.63 11.94
N GLN A 34 28.64 13.38 12.08
CA GLN A 34 27.71 13.78 11.02
C GLN A 34 28.37 14.87 10.15
N SER A 35 29.40 14.50 9.40
CA SER A 35 30.07 15.43 8.50
C SER A 35 29.16 15.78 7.32
N ALA A 36 29.31 17.00 6.78
CA ALA A 36 28.56 17.43 5.59
C ALA A 36 28.70 16.43 4.44
N MET A 37 29.89 15.85 4.25
CA MET A 37 30.17 14.84 3.23
C MET A 37 29.33 13.56 3.37
N LYS A 38 29.06 13.09 4.59
CA LYS A 38 28.23 11.88 4.81
C LYS A 38 26.75 12.10 4.52
N LYS A 39 26.29 13.35 4.56
CA LYS A 39 24.89 13.73 4.30
C LYS A 39 24.66 14.14 2.84
N ARG A 40 25.71 14.22 2.01
CA ARG A 40 25.56 14.56 0.59
C ARG A 40 24.83 13.42 -0.13
N PRO A 41 23.91 13.73 -1.07
CA PRO A 41 23.35 12.74 -1.98
C PRO A 41 24.45 11.95 -2.68
N TYR A 42 24.19 10.67 -2.93
CA TYR A 42 25.13 9.79 -3.59
C TYR A 42 25.21 10.11 -5.09
N GLU A 43 26.27 10.79 -5.51
CA GLU A 43 26.67 10.94 -6.92
C GLU A 43 28.21 11.07 -7.06
N CYS A 44 28.98 10.27 -6.32
CA CYS A 44 30.45 10.27 -6.39
C CYS A 44 31.11 11.66 -6.19
N GLY A 45 30.48 12.56 -5.43
CA GLY A 45 30.99 13.91 -5.18
C GLY A 45 30.56 14.96 -6.21
N LEU A 46 29.78 14.59 -7.24
CA LEU A 46 29.00 15.58 -7.98
C LEU A 46 27.94 16.17 -7.06
N GLU A 47 27.68 17.46 -7.25
CA GLU A 47 26.51 18.08 -6.67
C GLU A 47 25.32 17.49 -7.42
N GLY A 48 24.40 16.84 -6.70
CA GLY A 48 23.19 16.30 -7.30
C GLY A 48 22.40 17.45 -7.89
N GLU A 49 22.62 17.72 -9.18
CA GLU A 49 21.81 18.66 -9.94
C GLU A 49 20.45 17.99 -10.14
N ILE A 50 19.56 18.16 -9.17
CA ILE A 50 18.14 18.01 -9.42
C ILE A 50 17.81 19.12 -10.41
N LYS A 51 17.85 18.80 -11.70
CA LYS A 51 17.31 19.70 -12.72
C LYS A 51 15.87 19.96 -12.33
N ASP A 52 15.51 21.22 -12.10
CA ASP A 52 14.16 21.68 -11.77
C ASP A 52 13.11 21.21 -12.81
N ASP A 53 13.54 20.76 -14.00
CA ASP A 53 12.70 20.22 -15.07
C ASP A 53 12.83 18.69 -15.27
N THR A 54 13.21 17.94 -14.23
CA THR A 54 13.21 16.46 -14.32
C THR A 54 11.78 15.94 -14.32
N LYS A 55 11.21 15.77 -15.52
CA LYS A 55 9.86 15.22 -15.68
C LYS A 55 9.87 13.72 -15.39
N ILE A 56 9.11 13.34 -14.37
CA ILE A 56 8.80 11.93 -14.12
C ILE A 56 7.97 11.40 -15.31
N PRO A 57 8.30 10.21 -15.87
CA PRO A 57 7.55 9.63 -16.97
C PRO A 57 6.04 9.47 -16.67
N ILE A 58 5.18 9.87 -17.62
CA ILE A 58 3.71 9.80 -17.51
C ILE A 58 3.16 8.39 -17.28
N LYS A 59 3.92 7.34 -17.64
CA LYS A 59 3.53 5.94 -17.45
C LYS A 59 3.14 5.62 -16.01
N TYR A 60 3.79 6.23 -15.01
CA TYR A 60 3.44 5.99 -13.60
C TYR A 60 2.06 6.56 -13.22
N TYR A 61 1.68 7.68 -13.84
CA TYR A 61 0.34 8.27 -13.68
C TYR A 61 -0.73 7.39 -14.34
N LEU A 62 -0.47 6.88 -15.55
CA LEU A 62 -1.39 5.96 -16.23
C LEU A 62 -1.57 4.67 -15.42
N THR A 63 -0.49 4.11 -14.85
CA THR A 63 -0.59 2.95 -13.95
C THR A 63 -1.40 3.26 -12.70
N ALA A 64 -1.22 4.44 -12.08
CA ALA A 64 -1.95 4.83 -10.88
C ALA A 64 -3.47 5.00 -11.14
N ILE A 65 -3.85 5.67 -12.24
CA ILE A 65 -5.27 5.82 -12.60
C ILE A 65 -5.90 4.48 -12.94
N LEU A 66 -5.18 3.62 -13.68
CA LEU A 66 -5.66 2.29 -14.00
C LEU A 66 -5.89 1.45 -12.73
N PHE A 67 -4.97 1.53 -11.75
CA PHE A 67 -5.12 0.87 -10.45
C PHE A 67 -6.36 1.37 -9.69
N ILE A 68 -6.58 2.70 -9.63
CA ILE A 68 -7.77 3.27 -8.98
C ILE A 68 -9.05 2.79 -9.66
N LEU A 69 -9.08 2.75 -11.00
CA LEU A 69 -10.25 2.29 -11.75
C LEU A 69 -10.56 0.81 -11.45
N PHE A 70 -9.55 -0.06 -11.48
CA PHE A 70 -9.72 -1.48 -11.14
C PHE A 70 -10.10 -1.71 -9.68
N ASP A 71 -9.56 -0.92 -8.73
CA ASP A 71 -9.93 -1.03 -7.31
C ASP A 71 -11.40 -0.65 -7.10
N ILE A 72 -11.88 0.37 -7.82
CA ILE A 72 -13.30 0.76 -7.86
C ILE A 72 -14.17 -0.33 -8.50
N GLU A 73 -13.68 -1.04 -9.51
CA GLU A 73 -14.42 -2.18 -10.08
C GLU A 73 -14.56 -3.33 -9.08
N ILE A 74 -13.48 -3.63 -8.34
CA ILE A 74 -13.45 -4.72 -7.35
C ILE A 74 -14.42 -4.45 -6.18
N ILE A 75 -14.55 -3.21 -5.71
CA ILE A 75 -15.52 -2.88 -4.64
C ILE A 75 -16.96 -3.17 -5.08
N PHE A 76 -17.30 -3.04 -6.37
CA PHE A 76 -18.61 -3.44 -6.90
C PHE A 76 -18.72 -4.95 -7.10
N MET A 77 -17.64 -5.62 -7.48
CA MET A 77 -17.62 -7.08 -7.61
C MET A 77 -17.69 -7.81 -6.27
N TYR A 78 -17.25 -7.20 -5.16
CA TYR A 78 -17.14 -7.88 -3.87
C TYR A 78 -18.50 -8.34 -3.29
N PRO A 79 -19.55 -7.49 -3.20
CA PRO A 79 -20.88 -7.93 -2.75
C PRO A 79 -21.46 -9.04 -3.62
N TRP A 80 -21.26 -8.96 -4.94
CA TRP A 80 -21.66 -10.00 -5.88
C TRP A 80 -20.97 -11.34 -5.58
N ALA A 81 -19.64 -11.32 -5.37
CA ALA A 81 -18.85 -12.51 -5.10
C ALA A 81 -19.26 -13.20 -3.78
N VAL A 82 -19.58 -12.41 -2.74
CA VAL A 82 -20.03 -12.95 -1.44
C VAL A 82 -21.43 -13.57 -1.54
N ALA A 83 -22.35 -12.94 -2.27
CA ALA A 83 -23.73 -13.42 -2.40
C ALA A 83 -23.88 -14.58 -3.40
N TYR A 84 -22.92 -14.79 -4.29
CA TYR A 84 -22.99 -15.74 -5.41
C TYR A 84 -23.40 -17.17 -4.99
N GLY A 85 -22.85 -17.69 -3.89
CA GLY A 85 -23.17 -19.04 -3.39
C GLY A 85 -24.64 -19.19 -2.98
N ASP A 86 -25.19 -18.18 -2.32
CA ASP A 86 -26.59 -18.17 -1.87
C ASP A 86 -27.56 -18.17 -3.06
N TYR A 87 -27.28 -17.37 -4.09
CA TYR A 87 -28.11 -17.30 -5.29
C TYR A 87 -28.10 -18.58 -6.13
N ILE A 88 -26.97 -19.29 -6.19
CA ILE A 88 -26.92 -20.62 -6.83
C ILE A 88 -27.80 -21.60 -6.06
N SER A 89 -27.67 -21.64 -4.73
CA SER A 89 -28.44 -22.56 -3.89
C SER A 89 -29.95 -22.30 -3.97
N ALA A 90 -30.34 -21.04 -4.17
CA ALA A 90 -31.73 -20.62 -4.38
C ALA A 90 -32.25 -20.86 -5.80
N GLY A 91 -31.45 -21.42 -6.72
CA GLY A 91 -31.82 -21.64 -8.12
C GLY A 91 -31.84 -20.38 -9.00
N ASN A 92 -31.41 -19.23 -8.46
CA ASN A 92 -31.36 -17.93 -9.15
C ASN A 92 -29.97 -17.58 -9.70
N GLY A 93 -29.08 -18.58 -9.85
CA GLY A 93 -27.70 -18.38 -10.28
C GLY A 93 -27.55 -17.67 -11.63
N LEU A 94 -28.53 -17.78 -12.54
CA LEU A 94 -28.49 -17.08 -13.83
C LEU A 94 -28.75 -15.56 -13.69
N TYR A 95 -29.60 -15.15 -12.76
CA TYR A 95 -29.92 -13.73 -12.53
C TYR A 95 -28.73 -12.95 -11.97
N ILE A 96 -27.95 -13.59 -11.09
CA ILE A 96 -26.79 -12.92 -10.48
C ILE A 96 -25.68 -12.67 -11.51
N PHE A 97 -25.50 -13.54 -12.50
CA PHE A 97 -24.57 -13.28 -13.62
C PHE A 97 -25.05 -12.13 -14.51
N GLY A 98 -26.36 -12.05 -14.76
CA GLY A 98 -26.95 -10.93 -15.50
C GLY A 98 -26.76 -9.60 -14.78
N ALA A 99 -26.92 -9.57 -13.45
CA ALA A 99 -26.75 -8.37 -12.65
C ALA A 99 -25.30 -7.82 -12.60
N MET A 100 -24.29 -8.61 -12.97
CA MET A 100 -22.89 -8.17 -13.05
C MET A 100 -22.53 -7.54 -14.42
N ALA A 101 -23.33 -7.81 -15.45
CA ALA A 101 -23.10 -7.30 -16.79
C ALA A 101 -23.66 -5.88 -17.03
N PHE A 102 -24.34 -5.28 -16.04
CA PHE A 102 -25.01 -3.98 -16.13
C PHE A 102 -24.68 -3.06 -14.96
#